data_AF-A0A914PCT2-F1
#
_entry.id   AF-A0A914PCT2-F1
#
_cell.length_a   1.000
_cell.length_b   1.000
_cell.length_c   1.000
_cell.angle_alpha   90.00
_cell.angle_beta   90.00
_cell.angle_gamma   90.00
#
_symmetry.space_group_name_H-M   'P 1'
#
loop_
_entity.id
_entity.type
_entity.pdbx_description
1 polymer ?
#
loop_
_entity_poly.entity_id
_entity_poly.type
_entity_poly.pdbx_seq_one_letter_code
_entity_poly.pdbx_strand_id
1 'polypeptide(L)'
;MKWTFSIEADSHIWTFVKAKLGLPADAIPFETALYICHGAFAFIDFGFFERTTSFGMLPIYCGVLVIAIGFVLKHLYNNFITSTKSSISPDTNSPKTENDFFNEPIIFVVGQSILTGIMAILTLRMKYVWFPQIAIISAHGFKAFDKWIGKFPKYAIILGIIWLSATKQYEIYQQQMANEQNLGWD
;
A
#
# COMPACT_ATOMS: atom_id res chain seq x y z
N MET A 1 -30.27 14.53 -13.24
CA MET A 1 -30.09 13.15 -12.76
C MET A 1 -29.54 13.23 -11.34
N LYS A 2 -30.42 13.16 -10.34
CA LYS A 2 -30.10 13.31 -8.92
C LYS A 2 -29.63 11.96 -8.39
N TRP A 3 -28.33 11.81 -8.13
CA TRP A 3 -27.83 10.70 -7.33
C TRP A 3 -27.99 11.07 -5.85
N THR A 4 -29.03 10.54 -5.23
CA THR A 4 -29.25 10.64 -3.79
C THR A 4 -28.38 9.60 -3.09
N PHE A 5 -27.15 9.97 -2.75
CA PHE A 5 -26.43 9.25 -1.70
C PHE A 5 -27.19 9.46 -0.38
N SER A 6 -27.31 8.40 0.40
CA SER A 6 -28.00 8.38 1.69
C SER A 6 -27.18 9.21 2.70
N ILE A 7 -27.40 10.53 2.67
CA ILE A 7 -26.59 11.59 3.29
C ILE A 7 -26.46 11.49 4.82
N GLU A 8 -27.34 10.77 5.51
CA GLU A 8 -27.30 10.64 6.97
C GLU A 8 -26.12 9.76 7.45
N ALA A 9 -25.89 8.61 6.81
CA ALA A 9 -24.85 7.65 7.22
C ALA A 9 -23.43 8.15 6.90
N ASP A 10 -23.27 8.78 5.73
CA ASP A 10 -21.98 9.33 5.28
C ASP A 10 -21.56 10.56 6.09
N SER A 11 -22.52 11.30 6.67
CA SER A 11 -22.24 12.47 7.51
C SER A 11 -21.49 12.10 8.80
N HIS A 12 -21.83 10.96 9.42
CA HIS A 12 -21.15 10.48 10.63
C HIS A 12 -19.73 9.98 10.32
N ILE A 13 -19.55 9.33 9.16
CA ILE A 13 -18.23 8.88 8.67
C ILE A 13 -17.32 10.08 8.41
N TRP A 14 -17.84 11.11 7.73
CA TRP A 14 -17.06 12.32 7.45
C TRP A 14 -16.74 13.10 8.73
N THR A 15 -17.67 13.17 9.68
CA THR A 15 -17.43 13.79 11.00
C THR A 15 -16.38 13.02 11.79
N PHE A 16 -16.41 11.68 11.75
CA PHE A 16 -15.38 10.83 12.31
C PHE A 16 -14.01 11.05 11.67
N VAL A 17 -13.92 11.08 10.33
CA VAL A 17 -12.66 11.32 9.61
C VAL A 17 -12.11 12.71 9.93
N LYS A 18 -12.94 13.76 9.94
CA LYS A 18 -12.53 15.12 10.32
C LYS A 18 -12.01 15.19 11.75
N ALA A 19 -12.74 14.61 12.70
CA ALA A 19 -12.35 14.57 14.11
C ALA A 19 -11.01 13.81 14.29
N LYS A 20 -10.82 12.73 13.54
CA LYS A 20 -9.59 11.93 13.54
C LYS A 20 -8.38 12.64 12.94
N LEU A 21 -8.60 13.48 11.92
CA LEU A 21 -7.56 14.30 11.30
C LEU A 21 -7.31 15.62 12.05
N GLY A 22 -8.03 15.88 13.15
CA GLY A 22 -7.90 17.12 13.93
C GLY A 22 -8.47 18.36 13.23
N LEU A 23 -9.35 18.18 12.26
CA LEU A 23 -10.02 19.28 11.58
C LEU A 23 -11.17 19.83 12.45
N PRO A 24 -11.40 21.16 12.47
CA PRO A 24 -12.47 21.75 13.27
C PRO A 24 -13.83 21.21 12.79
N ALA A 25 -14.57 20.60 13.71
CA ALA A 25 -15.94 20.13 13.51
C ALA A 25 -16.82 20.72 14.63
N ASP A 26 -17.98 21.25 14.27
CA ASP A 26 -18.80 22.10 15.14
C ASP A 26 -19.39 21.35 16.36
N ALA A 27 -19.46 20.02 16.32
CA ALA A 27 -19.72 19.16 17.48
C ALA A 27 -19.32 17.70 17.18
N ILE A 28 -18.55 17.07 18.07
CA ILE A 28 -18.21 15.64 17.97
C ILE A 28 -19.25 14.84 18.77
N PRO A 29 -20.07 13.98 18.14
CA PRO A 29 -21.04 13.16 18.87
C PRO A 29 -20.33 12.12 19.75
N PHE A 30 -20.97 11.72 20.86
CA PHE A 30 -20.42 10.76 21.83
C PHE A 30 -19.92 9.45 21.17
N GLU A 31 -20.68 8.92 20.21
CA GLU A 31 -20.30 7.71 19.44
C GLU A 31 -18.99 7.89 18.67
N THR A 32 -18.78 9.07 18.06
CA THR A 32 -17.53 9.38 17.37
C THR A 32 -16.37 9.51 18.34
N ALA A 33 -16.58 10.13 19.51
CA ALA A 33 -15.56 10.20 20.56
C ALA A 33 -15.21 8.80 21.10
N LEU A 34 -16.21 7.93 21.26
CA LEU A 34 -16.01 6.54 21.66
C LEU A 34 -15.13 5.78 20.65
N TYR A 35 -15.34 5.98 19.34
CA TYR A 35 -14.50 5.37 18.30
C TYR A 35 -13.08 5.92 18.27
N ILE A 36 -12.87 7.22 18.56
CA ILE A 36 -11.52 7.81 18.61
C ILE A 36 -10.73 7.28 19.80
N CYS A 37 -11.37 7.10 20.96
CA CYS A 37 -10.74 6.55 22.15
C CYS A 37 -10.47 5.04 22.06
N HIS A 38 -11.12 4.34 21.13
CA HIS A 38 -10.97 2.90 20.99
C HIS A 38 -9.70 2.54 20.21
N GLY A 39 -8.81 1.76 20.83
CA GLY A 39 -7.49 1.41 20.25
C GLY A 39 -7.52 0.69 18.89
N ALA A 40 -8.66 0.14 18.46
CA ALA A 40 -8.79 -0.44 17.11
C ALA A 40 -8.76 0.62 15.98
N PHE A 41 -9.12 1.86 16.29
CA PHE A 41 -9.07 3.01 15.38
C PHE A 41 -7.84 3.89 15.63
N ALA A 42 -6.89 3.44 16.44
CA ALA A 42 -5.59 4.10 16.52
C ALA A 42 -4.93 4.12 15.13
N PHE A 43 -4.04 5.09 14.92
CA PHE A 43 -3.17 5.10 13.75
C PHE A 43 -2.30 3.85 13.73
N ILE A 44 -1.89 3.44 12.54
CA ILE A 44 -0.99 2.31 12.36
C ILE A 44 0.32 2.53 13.14
N ASP A 45 0.76 1.50 13.85
CA ASP A 45 1.97 1.56 14.66
C ASP A 45 3.22 1.62 13.79
N PHE A 46 4.21 2.42 14.18
CA PHE A 46 5.45 2.57 13.41
C PHE A 46 6.24 1.25 13.31
N GLY A 47 6.15 0.38 14.33
CA GLY A 47 6.78 -0.94 14.32
C GLY A 47 6.24 -1.86 13.22
N PHE A 48 5.02 -1.61 12.70
CA PHE A 48 4.53 -2.31 11.50
C PHE A 48 5.35 -1.93 10.26
N PHE A 49 5.64 -0.65 10.08
CA PHE A 49 6.45 -0.18 8.95
C PHE A 49 7.90 -0.64 9.05
N GLU A 50 8.49 -0.60 10.25
CA GLU A 50 9.86 -1.06 10.49
C GLU A 50 10.01 -2.54 10.13
N ARG A 51 9.11 -3.40 10.63
CA ARG A 51 9.14 -4.83 10.29
C ARG A 51 8.92 -5.08 8.81
N THR A 52 7.94 -4.41 8.19
CA THR A 52 7.64 -4.59 6.76
C THR A 52 8.77 -4.08 5.86
N THR A 53 9.46 -3.02 6.28
CA THR A 53 10.65 -2.49 5.58
C THR A 53 11.86 -3.40 5.77
N SER A 54 12.03 -4.01 6.94
CA SER A 54 13.12 -4.96 7.21
C SER A 54 13.06 -6.19 6.30
N PHE A 55 11.87 -6.59 5.83
CA PHE A 55 11.72 -7.65 4.82
C PHE A 55 11.88 -7.16 3.37
N GLY A 56 12.09 -5.86 3.15
CA GLY A 56 12.23 -5.25 1.83
C GLY A 56 10.92 -5.17 1.03
N MET A 57 9.79 -5.62 1.57
CA MET A 57 8.50 -5.62 0.85
C MET A 57 7.92 -4.20 0.71
N LEU A 58 8.04 -3.38 1.75
CA LEU A 58 7.55 -2.01 1.74
C LEU A 58 8.21 -1.12 0.67
N PRO A 59 9.56 -1.04 0.55
CA PRO A 59 10.19 -0.21 -0.46
C PRO A 59 9.87 -0.66 -1.90
N ILE A 60 9.77 -1.97 -2.14
CA ILE A 60 9.36 -2.50 -3.45
C ILE A 60 7.92 -2.09 -3.77
N TYR A 61 7.00 -2.23 -2.79
CA TYR A 61 5.62 -1.79 -2.93
C TYR A 61 5.52 -0.29 -3.27
N CYS A 62 6.22 0.57 -2.52
CA CYS A 62 6.28 2.00 -2.80
C CYS A 62 6.84 2.29 -4.20
N GLY A 63 7.88 1.57 -4.63
CA GLY A 63 8.43 1.68 -5.98
C GLY A 63 7.41 1.37 -7.07
N VAL A 64 6.66 0.26 -6.92
CA VAL A 64 5.60 -0.12 -7.87
C VAL A 64 4.48 0.94 -7.91
N LEU A 65 4.08 1.50 -6.76
CA LEU A 65 3.10 2.58 -6.71
C LEU A 65 3.58 3.83 -7.46
N VAL A 66 4.82 4.26 -7.24
CA VAL A 66 5.40 5.44 -7.91
C VAL A 66 5.44 5.22 -9.43
N ILE A 67 5.85 4.04 -9.88
CA ILE A 67 5.86 3.69 -11.31
C ILE A 67 4.45 3.71 -11.89
N ALA A 68 3.46 3.15 -11.17
CA ALA A 68 2.06 3.15 -11.60
C ALA A 68 1.49 4.57 -11.72
N ILE A 69 1.72 5.41 -10.72
CA ILE A 69 1.31 6.83 -10.74
C ILE A 69 1.99 7.57 -11.90
N GLY A 70 3.29 7.36 -12.10
CA GLY A 70 4.04 7.95 -13.22
C GLY A 70 3.49 7.53 -14.58
N PHE A 71 3.09 6.27 -14.74
CA PHE A 71 2.47 5.76 -15.96
C PHE A 71 1.11 6.43 -16.24
N VAL A 72 0.27 6.56 -15.22
CA VAL A 72 -1.03 7.24 -15.32
C VAL A 72 -0.83 8.71 -15.68
N LEU A 73 0.08 9.42 -15.00
CA LEU A 73 0.37 10.83 -15.29
C LEU A 73 0.88 11.02 -16.72
N LYS A 74 1.78 10.15 -17.19
CA LYS A 74 2.27 10.18 -18.58
C LYS A 74 1.14 9.94 -19.58
N HIS A 75 0.25 9.00 -19.31
CA HIS A 75 -0.90 8.71 -20.18
C HIS A 75 -1.86 9.90 -20.23
N LEU A 76 -2.18 10.51 -19.09
CA LEU A 76 -3.02 11.71 -19.01
C LEU A 76 -2.39 12.89 -19.75
N TYR A 77 -1.08 13.09 -19.59
CA TYR A 77 -0.34 14.15 -20.29
C TYR A 77 -0.33 13.95 -21.81
N ASN A 78 -0.05 12.73 -22.28
CA ASN A 78 -0.10 12.40 -23.70
C ASN A 78 -1.50 12.58 -24.29
N ASN A 79 -2.53 12.14 -23.57
CA ASN A 79 -3.91 12.31 -23.98
C ASN A 79 -4.26 13.81 -24.07
N PHE A 80 -3.89 14.60 -23.07
CA PHE A 80 -4.13 16.04 -23.02
C PHE A 80 -3.43 16.80 -24.18
N ILE A 81 -2.17 16.48 -24.48
CA ILE A 81 -1.46 17.05 -25.63
C ILE A 81 -2.11 16.62 -26.95
N THR A 82 -2.49 15.36 -27.07
CA THR A 82 -3.11 14.83 -28.29
C THR A 82 -4.48 15.48 -28.54
N SER A 83 -5.28 15.68 -27.49
CA SER A 83 -6.53 16.45 -27.58
C SER A 83 -6.31 17.89 -28.04
N THR A 84 -5.16 18.49 -27.73
CA THR A 84 -4.80 19.84 -28.17
C THR A 84 -4.32 19.89 -29.63
N LYS A 85 -3.76 18.79 -30.15
CA LYS A 85 -3.27 18.66 -31.55
C LYS A 85 -4.33 18.12 -32.53
N SER A 86 -5.51 17.72 -32.05
CA SER A 86 -6.59 17.07 -32.81
C SER A 86 -7.34 17.98 -33.82
N SER A 87 -6.80 19.13 -34.20
CA SER A 87 -7.29 19.91 -35.36
C SER A 87 -6.58 19.58 -36.68
N ILE A 88 -5.56 18.71 -36.69
CA ILE A 88 -4.82 18.35 -37.91
C ILE A 88 -4.62 16.82 -37.98
N SER A 89 -5.51 16.17 -38.74
CA SER A 89 -5.47 14.83 -39.33
C SER A 89 -5.25 13.58 -38.44
N PRO A 90 -6.07 12.51 -38.62
CA PRO A 90 -5.92 11.26 -37.89
C PRO A 90 -4.98 10.32 -38.64
N ASP A 91 -3.69 10.31 -38.30
CA ASP A 91 -2.83 9.21 -38.73
C ASP A 91 -2.90 8.05 -37.74
N THR A 92 -3.54 7.00 -38.27
CA THR A 92 -3.59 5.64 -37.75
C THR A 92 -2.17 5.16 -37.54
N ASN A 93 -1.77 4.96 -36.28
CA ASN A 93 -0.79 3.99 -35.79
C ASN A 93 -0.35 4.44 -34.39
N SER A 94 -1.27 4.40 -33.43
CA SER A 94 -0.86 4.42 -32.03
C SER A 94 -0.09 3.12 -31.79
N PRO A 95 1.20 3.15 -31.42
CA PRO A 95 1.85 1.96 -30.93
C PRO A 95 1.10 1.59 -29.66
N LYS A 96 0.25 0.55 -29.75
CA LYS A 96 -0.19 -0.21 -28.59
C LYS A 96 1.08 -0.68 -27.91
N THR A 97 1.59 0.14 -27.00
CA THR A 97 2.68 -0.23 -26.14
C THR A 97 2.04 -1.22 -25.19
N GLU A 98 2.01 -2.47 -25.64
CA GLU A 98 1.60 -3.65 -24.88
C GLU A 98 2.60 -3.77 -23.73
N ASN A 99 2.34 -2.99 -22.69
CA ASN A 99 3.12 -3.02 -21.47
C ASN A 99 2.62 -4.24 -20.71
N ASP A 100 3.19 -5.42 -20.98
CA ASP A 100 2.96 -6.67 -20.24
C ASP A 100 3.04 -6.51 -18.72
N PHE A 101 3.67 -5.42 -18.25
CA PHE A 101 3.84 -5.10 -16.85
C PHE A 101 2.55 -4.63 -16.16
N PHE A 102 1.65 -3.93 -16.85
CA PHE A 102 0.38 -3.47 -16.30
C PHE A 102 -0.78 -4.20 -16.98
N ASN A 103 -0.97 -5.45 -16.58
CA ASN A 103 -2.21 -6.16 -16.92
C ASN A 103 -3.40 -5.44 -16.29
N GLU A 104 -4.53 -5.44 -16.99
CA GLU A 104 -5.81 -4.89 -16.52
C GLU A 104 -6.14 -5.27 -15.05
N PRO A 105 -6.03 -6.54 -14.62
CA PRO A 105 -6.27 -6.91 -13.21
C PRO A 105 -5.30 -6.27 -12.21
N ILE A 106 -4.05 -6.01 -12.59
CA ILE A 106 -3.04 -5.46 -11.69
C ILE A 106 -3.32 -3.99 -11.41
N ILE A 107 -3.80 -3.24 -12.41
CA ILE A 107 -4.16 -1.82 -12.24
C ILE A 107 -5.29 -1.68 -11.22
N PHE A 108 -6.31 -2.55 -11.30
CA PHE A 108 -7.39 -2.57 -10.31
C PHE A 108 -6.89 -2.93 -8.91
N VAL A 109 -6.02 -3.94 -8.79
CA VAL A 109 -5.44 -4.34 -7.49
C VAL A 109 -4.58 -3.23 -6.89
N VAL A 110 -3.79 -2.53 -7.71
CA VAL A 110 -2.98 -1.39 -7.28
C VAL A 110 -3.87 -0.26 -6.78
N GLY A 111 -4.90 0.11 -7.54
CA GLY A 111 -5.88 1.13 -7.13
C GLY A 111 -6.59 0.76 -5.82
N GLN A 112 -7.06 -0.48 -5.70
CA GLN A 112 -7.69 -1.00 -4.48
C GLN A 112 -6.73 -1.00 -3.29
N SER A 113 -5.44 -1.27 -3.52
CA SER A 113 -4.43 -1.26 -2.45
C SER A 113 -4.17 0.13 -1.89
N ILE A 114 -4.31 1.18 -2.70
CA ILE A 114 -4.15 2.57 -2.25
C ILE A 114 -5.30 2.93 -1.31
N LEU A 115 -6.54 2.63 -1.70
CA LEU A 115 -7.72 2.87 -0.86
C LEU A 115 -7.63 2.08 0.46
N THR A 116 -7.26 0.80 0.37
CA THR A 116 -7.08 -0.05 1.54
C THR A 116 -5.93 0.44 2.43
N GLY A 117 -4.86 0.97 1.83
CA GLY A 117 -3.72 1.55 2.55
C GLY A 117 -4.07 2.81 3.32
N ILE A 118 -4.84 3.73 2.72
CA ILE A 118 -5.37 4.91 3.42
C ILE A 118 -6.20 4.47 4.62
N MET A 119 -7.10 3.50 4.42
CA MET A 119 -7.91 2.94 5.51
C MET A 119 -7.05 2.27 6.59
N ALA A 120 -5.98 1.56 6.22
CA ALA A 120 -5.06 0.91 7.16
C ALA A 120 -4.22 1.91 7.98
N ILE A 121 -3.81 3.02 7.38
CA ILE A 121 -3.11 4.10 8.10
C ILE A 121 -4.04 4.71 9.15
N LEU A 122 -5.30 4.93 8.77
CA LEU A 122 -6.31 5.44 9.70
C LEU A 122 -6.68 4.39 10.74
N THR A 123 -6.75 3.10 10.43
CA THR A 123 -7.27 2.07 11.34
C THR A 123 -6.30 0.92 11.56
N LEU A 124 -5.76 0.81 12.77
CA LEU A 124 -4.77 -0.20 13.14
C LEU A 124 -5.22 -1.65 12.88
N ARG A 125 -6.51 -1.96 13.02
CA ARG A 125 -7.03 -3.30 12.72
C ARG A 125 -7.09 -3.64 11.23
N MET A 126 -7.06 -2.66 10.32
CA MET A 126 -7.17 -2.93 8.89
C MET A 126 -5.82 -3.32 8.24
N LYS A 127 -4.72 -3.29 9.01
CA LYS A 127 -3.40 -3.75 8.57
C LYS A 127 -3.37 -5.20 8.07
N TYR A 128 -4.26 -6.07 8.58
CA TYR A 128 -4.36 -7.47 8.15
C TYR A 128 -4.93 -7.64 6.73
N VAL A 129 -5.74 -6.68 6.28
CA VAL A 129 -6.29 -6.67 4.93
C VAL A 129 -5.29 -6.05 3.94
N TRP A 130 -4.54 -5.06 4.40
CA TRP A 130 -3.56 -4.35 3.57
C TRP A 130 -2.26 -5.14 3.35
N PHE A 131 -1.76 -5.85 4.38
CA PHE A 131 -0.49 -6.58 4.30
C PHE A 131 -0.44 -7.63 3.15
N PRO A 132 -1.46 -8.48 2.94
CA PRO A 132 -1.49 -9.40 1.80
C PRO A 132 -1.41 -8.69 0.44
N GLN A 133 -2.03 -7.50 0.31
CA GLN A 133 -1.98 -6.72 -0.92
C GLN A 133 -0.57 -6.17 -1.17
N ILE A 134 0.12 -5.69 -0.12
CA ILE A 134 1.53 -5.29 -0.19
C ILE A 134 2.38 -6.48 -0.68
N ALA A 135 2.17 -7.67 -0.13
CA ALA A 135 2.91 -8.88 -0.51
C ALA A 135 2.69 -9.27 -1.99
N ILE A 136 1.44 -9.24 -2.48
CA ILE A 136 1.12 -9.57 -3.88
C ILE A 136 1.75 -8.55 -4.84
N ILE A 137 1.60 -7.26 -4.55
CA ILE A 137 2.12 -6.18 -5.40
C ILE A 137 3.65 -6.16 -5.40
N SER A 138 4.27 -6.39 -4.24
CA SER A 138 5.73 -6.48 -4.15
C SER A 138 6.29 -7.70 -4.87
N ALA A 139 5.63 -8.86 -4.81
CA ALA A 139 6.01 -10.04 -5.60
C ALA A 139 5.91 -9.78 -7.11
N HIS A 140 4.87 -9.07 -7.56
CA HIS A 140 4.75 -8.65 -8.95
C HIS A 140 5.89 -7.68 -9.35
N GLY A 141 6.20 -6.70 -8.50
CA GLY A 141 7.33 -5.81 -8.67
C GLY A 141 8.67 -6.55 -8.76
N PHE A 142 8.87 -7.56 -7.90
CA PHE A 142 10.07 -8.39 -7.88
C PHE A 142 10.25 -9.16 -9.20
N LYS A 143 9.17 -9.69 -9.78
CA LYS A 143 9.22 -10.36 -11.10
C LYS A 143 9.66 -9.42 -12.22
N ALA A 144 9.27 -8.15 -12.18
CA ALA A 144 9.75 -7.18 -13.17
C ALA A 144 11.17 -6.72 -12.91
N PHE A 145 11.55 -6.59 -11.63
CA PHE A 145 12.93 -6.38 -11.26
C PHE A 145 13.83 -7.52 -11.75
N ASP A 146 13.32 -8.76 -11.74
CA ASP A 146 14.00 -9.94 -12.28
C ASP A 146 14.29 -9.83 -13.79
N LYS A 147 13.42 -9.17 -14.56
CA LYS A 147 13.67 -8.91 -16.00
C LYS A 147 14.78 -7.88 -16.22
N TRP A 148 14.95 -6.96 -15.27
CA TRP A 148 15.93 -5.87 -15.35
C TRP A 148 17.30 -6.26 -14.79
N ILE A 149 17.32 -7.09 -13.75
CA ILE A 149 18.54 -7.52 -13.06
C ILE A 149 19.13 -8.76 -13.79
N GLY A 150 20.43 -8.73 -14.11
CA GLY A 150 21.10 -9.86 -14.79
C GLY A 150 21.13 -11.14 -13.95
N LYS A 151 21.55 -12.30 -14.51
CA LYS A 151 21.52 -13.60 -13.80
C LYS A 151 22.33 -13.62 -12.49
N PHE A 152 23.48 -12.96 -12.46
CA PHE A 152 24.41 -12.99 -11.32
C PHE A 152 23.89 -12.27 -10.04
N PRO A 153 23.38 -11.02 -10.11
CA PRO A 153 22.80 -10.35 -8.95
C PRO A 153 21.53 -11.03 -8.41
N LYS A 154 20.78 -11.80 -9.22
CA LYS A 154 19.60 -12.56 -8.75
C LYS A 154 19.96 -13.54 -7.65
N TYR A 155 20.97 -14.38 -7.89
CA TYR A 155 21.39 -15.38 -6.92
C TYR A 155 21.93 -14.75 -5.64
N ALA A 156 22.66 -13.63 -5.76
CA ALA A 156 23.14 -12.87 -4.61
C ALA A 156 22.00 -12.28 -3.77
N ILE A 157 20.96 -11.73 -4.40
CA ILE A 157 19.77 -11.21 -3.72
C ILE A 157 18.99 -12.34 -3.03
N ILE A 158 18.79 -13.47 -3.71
CA ILE A 158 18.08 -14.63 -3.12
C ILE A 158 18.83 -15.17 -1.91
N LEU A 159 20.16 -15.36 -2.02
CA LEU A 159 20.98 -15.79 -0.89
C LEU A 159 20.98 -14.77 0.25
N GLY A 160 20.98 -13.47 -0.07
CA GLY A 160 20.85 -12.39 0.92
C GLY A 160 19.51 -12.42 1.66
N ILE A 161 18.40 -12.64 0.95
CA ILE A 161 17.07 -12.77 1.58
C ILE A 161 17.03 -14.00 2.49
N ILE A 162 17.53 -15.15 2.03
CA ILE A 162 17.58 -16.39 2.85
C ILE A 162 18.42 -16.17 4.12
N TRP A 163 19.60 -15.53 3.98
CA TRP A 163 20.48 -15.21 5.10
C TRP A 163 19.82 -14.24 6.10
N LEU A 164 19.17 -13.20 5.59
CA LEU A 164 18.46 -12.22 6.42
C LEU A 164 17.29 -12.86 7.18
N SER A 165 16.52 -13.72 6.51
CA SER A 165 15.43 -14.46 7.17
C SER A 165 15.97 -15.38 8.26
N ALA A 166 17.08 -16.08 8.02
CA ALA A 166 17.69 -16.97 9.01
C ALA A 166 18.20 -16.22 10.25
N THR A 167 18.88 -15.08 10.07
CA THR A 167 19.37 -14.26 11.19
C THR A 167 18.23 -13.66 12.02
N LYS A 168 17.14 -13.21 11.37
CA LYS A 168 15.96 -12.70 12.09
C LYS A 168 15.20 -13.77 12.84
N GLN A 169 15.07 -14.96 12.26
CA GLN A 169 14.44 -16.08 12.95
C GLN A 169 15.26 -16.49 14.19
N TYR A 170 16.59 -16.50 14.06
CA TYR A 170 17.50 -16.78 15.17
C TYR A 170 17.38 -15.78 16.33
N GLU A 171 17.25 -14.49 16.03
CA GLU A 171 17.08 -13.42 17.02
C GLU A 171 15.80 -13.61 17.84
N ILE A 172 14.69 -13.97 17.19
CA ILE A 172 13.40 -14.26 17.85
C ILE A 172 13.51 -15.50 18.74
N TYR A 173 14.17 -16.56 18.27
CA TYR A 173 14.38 -17.77 19.08
C TYR A 173 15.20 -17.49 20.36
N GLN A 174 16.27 -16.70 20.25
CA GLN A 174 17.07 -16.30 21.42
C GLN A 174 16.23 -15.53 22.45
N GLN A 175 15.37 -14.64 21.97
CA GLN A 175 14.50 -13.84 22.81
C GLN A 175 13.43 -14.69 23.53
N GLN A 176 12.91 -15.73 22.88
CA GLN A 176 11.98 -16.68 23.48
C GLN A 176 12.65 -17.50 24.59
N MET A 177 13.85 -18.03 24.33
CA MET A 177 14.63 -18.79 25.32
C MET A 177 14.96 -17.96 26.58
N ALA A 178 15.30 -16.68 26.40
CA ALA A 178 15.57 -15.77 27.52
C ALA A 178 14.31 -15.51 28.37
N ASN A 179 13.14 -15.38 27.74
CA ASN A 179 11.88 -15.17 28.45
C ASN A 179 11.40 -16.42 29.20
N GLU A 180 11.60 -17.61 28.63
CA GLU A 180 11.28 -18.88 29.28
C GLU A 180 12.18 -19.15 30.49
N GLN A 181 13.47 -18.78 30.42
CA GLN A 181 14.37 -18.84 31.57
C GLN A 181 13.92 -17.92 32.70
N ASN A 182 13.44 -16.71 32.41
CA ASN A 182 12.98 -15.77 33.44
C ASN A 182 11.65 -16.19 34.11
N LEU A 183 10.84 -17.05 33.48
CA LEU A 183 9.59 -17.59 34.04
C LEU A 183 9.80 -18.83 34.93
N GLY A 184 11.00 -19.45 34.91
CA GLY A 184 11.32 -20.64 35.68
C GLY A 184 11.86 -20.39 37.10
N TRP A 185 12.03 -19.12 37.50
CA TRP A 185 12.66 -18.74 38.77
C TRP A 185 11.79 -17.82 39.68
N ASP A 186 10.53 -17.60 39.33
CA ASP A 186 9.50 -16.96 40.18
C ASP A 186 8.43 -18.00 40.58
#